data_AF-A0AAJ2NKW4-F1
#
_entry.id   AF-A0AAJ2NKW4-F1
#
_cell.length_a   1.000
_cell.length_b   1.000
_cell.length_c   1.000
_cell.angle_alpha   90.00
_cell.angle_beta   90.00
_cell.angle_gamma   90.00
#
_symmetry.space_group_name_H-M   'P 1'
#
loop_
_entity.id
_entity.type
_entity.pdbx_description
1 polymer ?
#
loop_
_entity_poly.entity_id
_entity_poly.type
_entity_poly.pdbx_seq_one_letter_code
_entity_poly.pdbx_strand_id
1 'polypeptide(L)' 'MFKQPLLYSFTYVLLFSGLQFLFRDEVTWVMNLLVGLSLFIGIHFIKWCTVPYDWNKKKHTRNTWYACCLLIIN' A
#
# COMPACT_ATOMS: atom_id res chain seq x y z
N MET A 1 9.12 2.56 6.72
CA MET A 1 7.74 2.43 6.19
C MET A 1 7.58 2.97 4.75
N PHE A 2 8.41 3.91 4.31
CA PHE A 2 8.35 4.49 2.95
C PHE A 2 9.07 3.71 1.86
N LYS A 3 10.07 2.87 2.20
CA LYS A 3 10.96 2.23 1.22
C LYS A 3 10.24 1.36 0.17
N GLN A 4 9.24 0.56 0.57
CA GLN A 4 8.50 -0.32 -0.34
C GLN A 4 7.59 0.45 -1.31
N PRO A 5 6.67 1.33 -0.86
CA PRO A 5 5.83 2.11 -1.78
C PRO A 5 6.63 2.99 -2.75
N LEU A 6 7.74 3.57 -2.29
CA LEU A 6 8.65 4.34 -3.14
C LEU A 6 9.27 3.45 -4.22
N LEU A 7 9.76 2.26 -3.85
CA LEU A 7 10.35 1.31 -4.79
C LEU A 7 9.34 0.91 -5.89
N TYR A 8 8.09 0.65 -5.53
CA TYR A 8 7.02 0.33 -6.49
C TYR A 8 6.72 1.48 -7.44
N SER A 9 6.65 2.71 -6.93
CA SER A 9 6.39 3.88 -7.77
C SER A 9 7.56 4.16 -8.71
N PHE A 10 8.80 4.00 -8.22
CA PHE A 10 10.00 4.20 -9.03
C PHE A 10 10.16 3.13 -10.11
N THR A 11 9.93 1.86 -9.76
CA THR A 11 9.96 0.76 -10.74
C THR A 11 8.87 0.92 -11.78
N TYR A 12 7.66 1.34 -11.38
CA TYR A 12 6.58 1.64 -12.32
C TYR A 12 6.98 2.74 -13.31
N VAL A 13 7.50 3.87 -12.84
CA VAL A 13 7.91 4.98 -13.70
C VAL A 13 9.04 4.56 -14.65
N LEU A 14 10.04 3.80 -14.17
CA LEU A 14 11.14 3.29 -15.01
C LEU A 14 10.65 2.32 -16.08
N LEU A 15 9.81 1.35 -15.73
CA LEU A 15 9.29 0.36 -16.68
C LEU A 15 8.41 1.01 -17.75
N PHE A 16 7.50 1.90 -17.33
CA PHE A 16 6.54 2.53 -18.23
C PHE A 16 7.20 3.57 -19.15
N SER A 17 8.18 4.31 -18.62
CA SER A 17 8.98 5.24 -19.43
C SER A 17 9.89 4.49 -20.40
N GLY A 18 10.49 3.36 -19.98
CA GLY A 18 11.27 2.49 -20.85
C GLY A 18 10.43 1.86 -21.97
N LEU A 19 9.21 1.41 -21.66
CA LEU A 19 8.26 0.92 -22.65
C LEU A 19 7.82 2.02 -23.62
N GLN A 20 7.49 3.22 -23.13
CA GLN A 20 7.14 4.34 -24.01
C GLN A 20 8.30 4.72 -24.92
N PHE A 21 9.54 4.69 -24.44
CA PHE A 21 10.73 4.97 -25.25
C PHE A 21 10.94 3.94 -26.38
N LEU A 22 10.51 2.69 -26.19
CA LEU A 22 10.61 1.62 -27.20
C LEU A 22 9.48 1.66 -28.24
N PHE A 23 8.28 2.14 -27.86
CA PHE A 23 7.07 2.01 -28.68
C PHE A 23 6.49 3.35 -29.18
N ARG A 24 6.98 4.50 -28.70
CA ARG A 24 6.52 5.84 -29.10
C ARG A 24 7.70 6.79 -29.28
N ASP A 25 7.60 7.69 -30.25
CA ASP A 25 8.61 8.73 -30.50
C ASP A 25 8.63 9.82 -29.42
N GLU A 26 7.51 10.03 -28.72
CA GLU A 26 7.39 11.03 -27.65
C GLU A 26 7.08 10.39 -26.29
N VAL A 27 8.02 10.56 -25.36
CA VAL A 27 7.84 10.15 -23.97
C VAL A 27 7.10 11.24 -23.21
N THR A 28 5.92 10.92 -22.69
CA THR A 28 5.07 11.84 -21.92
C THR A 28 5.51 11.87 -20.46
N TRP A 29 6.71 12.40 -20.21
CA TRP A 29 7.38 12.42 -18.90
C TRP A 29 6.50 12.96 -17.76
N VAL A 30 5.80 14.08 -18.01
CA VAL A 30 4.94 14.72 -17.00
C VAL A 30 3.77 13.82 -16.59
N MET A 31 3.14 13.14 -17.57
CA MET A 31 2.04 12.22 -17.29
C MET A 31 2.53 10.97 -16.53
N ASN A 32 3.68 10.41 -16.92
CA ASN A 32 4.24 9.25 -16.22
C ASN A 32 4.61 9.58 -14.77
N LEU A 33 5.16 10.77 -14.51
CA LEU A 33 5.45 11.24 -13.16
C LEU A 33 4.17 11.43 -12.33
N LEU A 34 3.12 12.02 -12.92
CA LEU A 34 1.81 12.20 -12.27
C LEU A 34 1.14 10.86 -11.92
N VAL A 35 1.22 9.87 -12.82
CA VAL A 35 0.71 8.52 -12.57
C VAL A 35 1.54 7.83 -11.48
N GLY A 36 2.87 7.96 -11.50
CA GLY A 36 3.74 7.43 -10.44
C GLY A 36 3.43 8.04 -9.07
N LEU A 37 3.20 9.35 -9.02
CA LEU A 37 2.88 10.07 -7.79
C LEU A 37 1.49 9.71 -7.24
N SER A 38 0.49 9.55 -8.10
CA SER A 38 -0.85 9.11 -7.71
C SER A 38 -0.87 7.66 -7.22
N LEU A 39 -0.10 6.75 -7.83
CA LEU A 39 0.12 5.38 -7.32
C LEU A 39 0.75 5.39 -5.92
N PHE A 40 1.76 6.22 -5.70
CA PHE A 40 2.43 6.35 -4.40
C PHE A 40 1.45 6.79 -3.30
N ILE A 41 0.62 7.79 -3.60
CA ILE A 41 -0.40 8.31 -2.69
C ILE A 41 -1.49 7.27 -2.45
N GLY A 42 -1.97 6.59 -3.50
CA GLY A 42 -3.00 5.56 -3.40
C GLY A 42 -2.58 4.38 -2.52
N ILE A 43 -1.35 3.89 -2.67
CA ILE A 43 -0.81 2.82 -1.81
C ILE A 43 -0.71 3.28 -0.34
N HIS A 44 -0.26 4.51 -0.10
CA HIS A 44 -0.22 5.06 1.26
C HIS A 44 -1.62 5.21 1.85
N PHE A 45 -2.58 5.65 1.05
CA PHE A 45 -3.97 5.80 1.47
C PHE A 45 -4.59 4.45 1.84
N ILE A 46 -4.45 3.42 1.00
CA ILE A 46 -4.93 2.07 1.29
C ILE A 46 -4.30 1.55 2.59
N LYS A 47 -2.98 1.73 2.73
CA LYS A 47 -2.26 1.30 3.93
C LYS A 47 -2.76 2.03 5.18
N TRP A 48 -3.04 3.32 5.07
CA TRP A 48 -3.64 4.12 6.14
C TRP A 48 -5.04 3.63 6.49
N CYS A 49 -5.88 3.29 5.51
CA CYS A 49 -7.20 2.70 5.73
C CYS A 49 -7.15 1.30 6.37
N THR A 50 -6.08 0.52 6.13
CA THR A 50 -5.92 -0.79 6.78
C THR A 50 -5.50 -0.70 8.25
N VAL A 51 -4.94 0.43 8.72
CA VAL A 51 -4.58 0.61 10.14
C VAL A 51 -5.78 0.50 11.10
N PRO A 52 -6.89 1.24 10.91
CA PRO A 52 -8.07 1.09 11.78
C PRO A 52 -8.72 -0.29 11.65
N TYR A 53 -8.65 -0.91 10.46
CA TYR A 53 -9.15 -2.28 10.24
C TYR A 53 -8.39 -3.31 11.09
N ASP A 54 -7.06 -3.24 11.11
CA ASP A 54 -6.22 -4.11 11.92
C ASP A 54 -6.38 -3.85 13.44
N TRP A 55 -6.65 -2.60 13.84
CA TRP A 55 -6.99 -2.29 15.22
C TRP A 55 -8.28 -2.96 15.68
N ASN A 56 -9.32 -2.97 14.83
CA ASN A 56 -10.58 -3.62 15.17
C ASN A 56 -10.44 -5.15 15.22
N LYS A 57 -9.63 -5.72 14.32
CA LYS A 57 -9.31 -7.16 14.31
C LYS A 57 -8.57 -7.58 15.58
N LYS A 58 -7.52 -6.85 15.97
CA LYS A 58 -6.74 -7.15 17.20
C LYS A 58 -7.57 -6.97 18.48
N LYS A 59 -8.51 -6.03 18.51
CA LYS A 59 -9.43 -5.85 19.64
C LYS A 59 -10.35 -7.06 19.80
N HIS A 60 -10.89 -7.57 18.69
CA HIS A 60 -11.75 -8.76 18.73
C HIS A 60 -10.99 -10.00 19.23
N THR A 61 -9.78 -10.26 18.71
CA THR A 61 -8.98 -11.41 19.13
C THR A 61 -8.61 -11.34 20.61
N ARG A 62 -8.25 -10.15 21.11
CA ARG A 62 -7.91 -9.95 22.53
C ARG A 62 -9.10 -10.26 23.45
N ASN A 63 -10.30 -9.81 23.09
CA ASN A 63 -11.52 -10.09 23.86
C ASN A 63 -11.89 -11.58 23.90
N THR A 64 -11.70 -12.31 22.78
CA THR A 64 -11.89 -13.78 22.77
C THR A 64 -10.88 -14.53 23.62
N TRP A 65 -9.62 -14.09 23.68
CA TRP A 65 -8.61 -14.70 24.56
C TRP A 65 -8.96 -14.51 26.04
N TYR A 66 -9.41 -13.30 26.44
CA TYR A 66 -9.85 -13.08 27.82
C TYR A 66 -11.09 -13.90 28.18
N ALA A 67 -12.05 -14.02 27.26
CA ALA A 67 -13.24 -14.85 27.46
C ALA A 67 -12.89 -16.34 27.62
N CYS A 68 -11.98 -16.88 26.79
CA CYS A 68 -11.48 -18.25 26.94
C CYS A 68 -10.71 -18.45 28.26
N CYS A 69 -9.85 -17.51 28.67
CA CYS A 69 -9.15 -17.61 29.95
C CYS A 69 -10.10 -17.57 31.15
N LEU A 70 -11.15 -16.75 31.10
CA LEU A 70 -12.16 -16.66 32.17
C LEU A 70 -13.00 -17.95 32.29
N LEU A 71 -13.24 -18.66 31.19
CA LEU A 71 -13.94 -19.95 31.16
C LEU A 71 -13.10 -21.15 31.65
N ILE A 72 -11.78 -21.03 31.67
CA ILE A 72 -10.87 -22.09 32.16
C ILE A 72 -10.63 -21.98 33.68
N ILE A 73 -10.84 -20.80 34.26
CA ILE A 73 -10.57 -20.50 35.68
C ILE A 73 -11.81 -20.74 36.58
N ASN A 74 -13.00 -20.93 36.00
CA ASN A 74 -14.26 -21.17 36.70
C ASN A 74 -14.75 -22.60 36.43
#